data_AF-A0A0Q4EVJ6-F1
#
_entry.id   AF-A0A0Q4EVJ6-F1
#
_cell.length_a   1.000
_cell.length_b   1.000
_cell.length_c   1.000
_cell.angle_alpha   90.00
_cell.angle_beta   90.00
_cell.angle_gamma   90.00
#
_symmetry.space_group_name_H-M   'P 1'
#
loop_
_entity.id
_entity.type
_entity.pdbx_description
1 polymer ?
#
loop_
_entity_poly.entity_id
_entity_poly.type
_entity_poly.pdbx_seq_one_letter_code
_entity_poly.pdbx_strand_id
1 'polypeptide(L)'
;MRNETVLSLINDLTETLSTVAVEFNERVSRATQPDASNEQPSQTVLTKYANALLAERRMRRHFLPAELFQEPAWDMLLALFAAREERLPMNVKTLVSFSDAPATTSQRWIDHLHKLNLINRVADPVDRRRIEISLSDNGNQAMSAYLRAVNSPELQY
;
A
#
# COMPACT_ATOMS: atom_id res chain seq x y z
N MET A 1 10.52 24.44 -57.45
CA MET A 1 11.62 23.81 -56.67
C MET A 1 11.56 24.09 -55.17
N ARG A 2 11.78 25.31 -54.64
CA ARG A 2 11.80 25.53 -53.16
C ARG A 2 10.45 25.28 -52.44
N ASN A 3 9.32 25.56 -53.08
CA ASN A 3 8.00 25.32 -52.49
C ASN A 3 7.59 23.84 -52.45
N GLU A 4 8.05 23.03 -53.41
CA GLU A 4 7.72 21.59 -53.45
C GLU A 4 8.45 20.82 -52.34
N THR A 5 9.70 21.20 -52.02
CA THR A 5 10.48 20.62 -50.91
C THR A 5 9.91 20.95 -49.53
N VAL A 6 9.33 22.14 -49.37
CA VAL A 6 8.69 22.53 -48.10
C VAL A 6 7.37 21.77 -47.91
N LEU A 7 6.59 21.60 -48.99
CA LEU A 7 5.35 20.84 -48.94
C LEU A 7 5.59 19.35 -48.70
N SER A 8 6.65 18.76 -49.26
CA SER A 8 7.00 17.37 -48.99
C SER A 8 7.43 17.16 -47.53
N LEU A 9 8.20 18.10 -46.96
CA LEU A 9 8.62 18.01 -45.55
C LEU A 9 7.44 18.16 -44.59
N ILE A 10 6.48 19.03 -44.91
CA ILE A 10 5.24 19.17 -44.13
C ILE A 10 4.45 17.86 -44.19
N ASN A 11 4.29 17.26 -45.36
CA ASN A 11 3.56 15.99 -45.50
C ASN A 11 4.25 14.85 -44.73
N ASP A 12 5.56 14.68 -44.88
CA ASP A 12 6.34 13.66 -44.15
C ASP A 12 6.24 13.84 -42.63
N LEU A 13 6.28 15.08 -42.15
CA LEU A 13 6.13 15.38 -40.72
C LEU A 13 4.70 15.09 -40.25
N THR A 14 3.70 15.37 -41.08
CA THR A 14 2.29 15.09 -40.75
C THR A 14 2.06 13.59 -40.66
N GLU A 15 2.62 12.83 -41.60
CA GLU A 15 2.56 11.36 -41.61
C GLU A 15 3.26 10.77 -40.38
N THR A 16 4.47 11.24 -40.08
CA THR A 16 5.24 10.80 -38.92
C THR A 16 4.51 11.11 -37.61
N LEU A 17 3.96 12.31 -37.46
CA LEU A 17 3.19 12.69 -36.26
C LEU A 17 1.90 11.86 -36.11
N SER A 18 1.21 11.55 -37.21
CA SER A 18 0.05 10.65 -37.18
C SER A 18 0.44 9.24 -36.73
N THR A 19 1.55 8.69 -37.23
CA THR A 19 2.04 7.36 -36.82
C THR A 19 2.36 7.33 -35.32
N VAL A 20 3.07 8.33 -34.82
CA VAL A 20 3.42 8.42 -33.39
C VAL A 20 2.17 8.63 -32.52
N ALA A 21 1.21 9.42 -32.99
CA ALA A 21 -0.05 9.65 -32.27
C ALA A 21 -0.90 8.37 -32.18
N VAL A 22 -0.96 7.57 -33.25
CA VAL A 22 -1.64 6.27 -33.24
C VAL A 22 -0.94 5.32 -32.28
N GLU A 23 0.38 5.20 -32.35
CA GLU A 23 1.15 4.32 -31.46
C GLU A 23 1.01 4.72 -29.98
N PHE A 24 1.05 6.02 -29.69
CA PHE A 24 0.82 6.53 -28.33
C PHE A 24 -0.62 6.24 -27.87
N ASN A 25 -1.62 6.48 -28.73
CA ASN A 25 -3.01 6.22 -28.40
C ASN A 25 -3.30 4.72 -28.22
N GLU A 26 -2.63 3.84 -28.95
CA GLU A 26 -2.68 2.39 -28.75
C GLU A 26 -2.02 1.96 -27.43
N ARG A 27 -0.86 2.54 -27.09
CA ARG A 27 -0.19 2.27 -25.80
C ARG A 27 -1.00 2.78 -24.61
N VAL A 28 -1.58 3.97 -24.72
CA VAL A 28 -2.51 4.52 -23.72
C VAL A 28 -3.78 3.67 -23.66
N SER A 29 -4.35 3.23 -24.79
CA SER A 29 -5.50 2.34 -24.82
C SER A 29 -5.17 0.97 -24.21
N ARG A 30 -3.96 0.43 -24.38
CA ARG A 30 -3.52 -0.81 -23.72
C ARG A 30 -3.27 -0.61 -22.22
N ALA A 31 -2.80 0.56 -21.81
CA ALA A 31 -2.63 0.91 -20.40
C ALA A 31 -3.94 1.31 -19.70
N THR A 32 -4.97 1.69 -20.47
CA THR A 32 -6.28 2.18 -19.98
C THR A 32 -7.42 1.21 -20.28
N GLN A 33 -7.19 0.16 -21.07
CA GLN A 33 -8.11 -0.97 -21.18
C GLN A 33 -8.24 -1.56 -19.77
N PRO A 34 -9.44 -1.53 -19.16
CA PRO A 34 -9.66 -2.29 -17.96
C PRO A 34 -9.55 -3.76 -18.38
N ASP A 35 -8.51 -4.43 -17.93
CA ASP A 35 -8.43 -5.89 -18.00
C ASP A 35 -9.68 -6.45 -17.33
N ALA A 36 -10.63 -6.94 -18.13
CA ALA A 36 -11.80 -7.66 -17.65
C ALA A 36 -11.43 -9.04 -17.02
N SER A 37 -10.13 -9.33 -16.90
CA SER A 37 -9.52 -10.50 -16.28
C SER A 37 -8.69 -10.20 -15.03
N ASN A 38 -8.60 -8.94 -14.59
CA ASN A 38 -7.78 -8.52 -13.45
C ASN A 38 -8.68 -7.93 -12.34
N GLU A 39 -9.55 -8.77 -11.77
CA GLU A 39 -10.27 -8.47 -10.53
C GLU A 39 -9.28 -8.43 -9.35
N GLN A 40 -8.33 -7.50 -9.37
CA GLN A 40 -7.50 -7.26 -8.20
C GLN A 40 -8.43 -6.84 -7.05
N PRO A 41 -8.30 -7.45 -5.86
CA PRO A 41 -9.16 -7.14 -4.73
C PRO A 41 -9.14 -5.64 -4.47
N SER A 42 -10.33 -5.04 -4.36
CA SER A 42 -10.46 -3.62 -4.06
C SER A 42 -9.82 -3.30 -2.70
N GLN A 43 -9.43 -2.04 -2.51
CA GLN A 43 -8.81 -1.61 -1.24
C GLN A 43 -9.67 -2.00 -0.03
N THR A 44 -11.00 -1.86 -0.12
CA THR A 44 -11.95 -2.26 0.93
C THR A 44 -11.90 -3.75 1.24
N VAL A 45 -11.72 -4.60 0.23
CA VAL A 45 -11.56 -6.05 0.45
C VAL A 45 -10.26 -6.33 1.18
N LEU A 46 -9.15 -5.68 0.78
CA LEU A 46 -7.86 -5.84 1.45
C LEU A 46 -7.88 -5.35 2.91
N THR A 47 -8.55 -4.22 3.19
CA THR A 47 -8.73 -3.70 4.56
C THR A 47 -9.52 -4.68 5.43
N LYS A 48 -10.64 -5.21 4.90
CA LYS A 48 -11.43 -6.25 5.60
C LYS A 48 -10.58 -7.49 5.89
N TYR A 49 -9.76 -7.90 4.94
CA TYR A 49 -8.87 -9.05 5.10
C TYR A 49 -7.77 -8.77 6.15
N ALA A 50 -7.16 -7.58 6.15
CA ALA A 50 -6.20 -7.18 7.19
C ALA A 50 -6.82 -7.19 8.59
N ASN A 51 -8.06 -6.69 8.73
CA ASN A 51 -8.82 -6.76 9.98
C ASN A 51 -9.12 -8.21 10.40
N ALA A 52 -9.47 -9.08 9.46
CA ALA A 52 -9.69 -10.50 9.72
C ALA A 52 -8.41 -11.20 10.20
N LEU A 53 -7.26 -10.91 9.59
CA LEU A 53 -5.95 -11.42 10.04
C LEU A 53 -5.61 -10.95 11.45
N LEU A 54 -5.80 -9.66 11.77
CA LEU A 54 -5.60 -9.15 13.14
C LEU A 54 -6.50 -9.86 14.15
N ALA A 55 -7.78 -10.04 13.81
CA ALA A 55 -8.74 -10.71 14.68
C ALA A 55 -8.36 -12.17 14.90
N GLU A 56 -8.04 -12.91 13.84
CA GLU A 56 -7.60 -14.31 13.91
C GLU A 56 -6.36 -14.46 14.79
N ARG A 57 -5.35 -13.61 14.60
CA ARG A 57 -4.12 -13.64 15.41
C ARG A 57 -4.38 -13.40 16.89
N ARG A 58 -5.29 -12.47 17.22
CA ARG A 58 -5.73 -12.24 18.60
C ARG A 58 -6.53 -13.42 19.16
N MET A 59 -7.33 -14.10 18.33
CA MET A 59 -8.12 -15.26 18.74
C MET A 59 -7.25 -16.44 19.18
N ARG A 60 -6.06 -16.64 18.59
CA ARG A 60 -5.13 -17.73 18.97
C ARG A 60 -4.86 -17.79 20.48
N ARG A 61 -4.77 -16.63 21.14
CA ARG A 61 -4.50 -16.50 22.58
C ARG A 61 -5.66 -16.91 23.48
N HIS A 62 -6.87 -17.05 22.93
CA HIS A 62 -8.01 -17.62 23.66
C HIS A 62 -7.93 -19.14 23.75
N PHE A 63 -7.16 -19.78 22.87
CA PHE A 63 -7.06 -21.23 22.76
C PHE A 63 -5.68 -21.78 23.14
N LEU A 64 -4.63 -20.96 23.03
CA LEU A 64 -3.24 -21.37 23.22
C LEU A 64 -2.48 -20.34 24.07
N PRO A 65 -1.40 -20.73 24.77
CA PRO A 65 -0.57 -19.82 25.56
C PRO A 65 -0.05 -18.65 24.71
N ALA A 66 -0.22 -17.42 25.23
CA ALA A 66 0.10 -16.20 24.48
C ALA A 66 1.58 -16.07 24.13
N GLU A 67 2.48 -16.63 24.95
CA GLU A 67 3.93 -16.63 24.73
C GLU A 67 4.37 -17.26 23.39
N LEU A 68 3.52 -18.10 22.78
CA LEU A 68 3.76 -18.71 21.47
C LEU A 68 3.60 -17.73 20.30
N PHE A 69 2.95 -16.58 20.50
CA PHE A 69 2.61 -15.63 19.44
C PHE A 69 3.19 -14.26 19.75
N GLN A 70 4.31 -13.91 19.12
CA GLN A 70 4.95 -12.61 19.29
C GLN A 70 5.45 -12.08 17.95
N GLU A 71 4.60 -11.29 17.28
CA GLU A 71 4.91 -10.67 15.99
C GLU A 71 4.46 -9.19 15.96
N PRO A 72 4.95 -8.38 16.92
CA PRO A 72 4.48 -7.02 17.17
C PRO A 72 4.55 -6.09 15.95
N ALA A 73 5.64 -6.19 15.18
CA ALA A 73 5.83 -5.37 14.00
C ALA A 73 4.75 -5.65 12.94
N TRP A 74 4.38 -6.92 12.79
CA TRP A 74 3.38 -7.34 11.81
C TRP A 74 1.98 -6.89 12.22
N ASP A 75 1.63 -7.04 13.50
CA ASP A 75 0.34 -6.56 14.02
C ASP A 75 0.20 -5.04 13.88
N MET A 76 1.29 -4.29 14.09
CA MET A 76 1.32 -2.85 13.83
C MET A 76 1.08 -2.49 12.36
N LEU A 77 1.74 -3.20 11.42
CA LEU A 77 1.57 -2.95 9.99
C LEU A 77 0.14 -3.24 9.52
N LEU A 78 -0.44 -4.35 9.96
CA LEU A 78 -1.84 -4.66 9.69
C LEU A 78 -2.79 -3.60 10.26
N ALA A 79 -2.55 -3.14 11.49
CA ALA A 79 -3.40 -2.14 12.14
C ALA A 79 -3.34 -0.79 11.42
N LEU A 80 -2.14 -0.35 11.01
CA LEU A 80 -1.98 0.87 10.23
C LEU A 80 -2.59 0.76 8.83
N PHE A 81 -2.50 -0.42 8.20
CA PHE A 81 -3.15 -0.66 6.92
C PHE A 81 -4.66 -0.55 7.03
N ALA A 82 -5.25 -1.18 8.04
CA ALA A 82 -6.69 -1.15 8.28
C ALA A 82 -7.21 0.26 8.60
N ALA A 83 -6.50 1.01 9.45
CA ALA A 83 -6.88 2.36 9.86
C ALA A 83 -6.86 3.39 8.71
N ARG A 84 -6.12 3.12 7.62
CA ARG A 84 -5.94 4.03 6.50
C ARG A 84 -7.25 4.33 5.76
N GLU A 85 -8.06 3.30 5.49
CA GLU A 85 -9.32 3.47 4.74
C GLU A 85 -10.34 4.28 5.54
N GLU A 86 -10.40 4.02 6.85
CA GLU A 86 -11.29 4.70 7.78
C GLU A 86 -10.81 6.12 8.16
N ARG A 87 -9.62 6.53 7.65
CA ARG A 87 -8.94 7.80 7.99
C ARG A 87 -8.84 8.01 9.50
N LEU A 88 -8.67 6.92 10.24
CA LEU A 88 -8.55 6.98 11.68
C LEU A 88 -7.12 7.41 12.06
N PRO A 89 -6.96 8.49 12.83
CA PRO A 89 -5.64 8.93 13.28
C PRO A 89 -5.07 7.88 14.23
N MET A 90 -3.89 7.35 13.90
CA MET A 90 -3.20 6.37 14.72
C MET A 90 -2.08 7.07 15.49
N ASN A 91 -2.20 7.15 16.81
CA ASN A 91 -1.12 7.64 17.66
C ASN A 91 -0.29 6.48 18.22
N VAL A 92 0.87 6.80 18.81
CA VAL A 92 1.76 5.81 19.46
C VAL A 92 1.00 4.89 20.43
N LYS A 93 0.21 5.45 21.36
CA LYS A 93 -0.50 4.68 22.39
C LYS A 93 -1.49 3.70 21.77
N THR A 94 -2.23 4.15 20.76
CA THR A 94 -3.15 3.30 20.01
C THR A 94 -2.38 2.19 19.30
N LEU A 95 -1.29 2.50 18.59
CA LEU A 95 -0.53 1.48 17.86
C LEU A 95 0.10 0.42 18.80
N VAL A 96 0.59 0.83 19.98
CA VAL A 96 1.12 -0.09 21.00
C VAL A 96 0.06 -1.10 21.45
N SER A 97 -1.22 -0.72 21.53
CA SER A 97 -2.28 -1.66 21.93
C SER A 97 -2.55 -2.77 20.90
N PHE A 98 -2.10 -2.60 19.65
CA PHE A 98 -2.17 -3.64 18.62
C PHE A 98 -0.99 -4.61 18.66
N SER A 99 0.16 -4.20 19.21
CA SER A 99 1.43 -4.92 19.05
C SER A 99 1.59 -6.20 19.86
N ASP A 100 0.71 -6.46 20.82
CA ASP A 100 0.86 -7.61 21.73
C ASP A 100 2.24 -7.76 22.38
N ALA A 101 2.88 -6.63 22.71
CA ALA A 101 4.19 -6.59 23.32
C ALA A 101 4.24 -5.54 24.44
N PRO A 102 5.19 -5.64 25.39
CA PRO A 102 5.42 -4.59 26.37
C PRO A 102 5.73 -3.25 25.68
N ALA A 103 5.28 -2.15 26.26
CA ALA A 103 5.37 -0.82 25.64
C ALA A 103 6.81 -0.45 25.19
N THR A 104 7.82 -0.77 25.98
CA THR A 104 9.23 -0.51 25.62
C THR A 104 9.68 -1.30 24.39
N THR A 105 9.20 -2.54 24.25
CA THR A 105 9.42 -3.38 23.07
C THR A 105 8.68 -2.84 21.85
N SER A 106 7.42 -2.45 22.02
CA SER A 106 6.61 -1.83 20.97
C SER A 106 7.24 -0.54 20.43
N GLN A 107 7.78 0.31 21.31
CA GLN A 107 8.48 1.52 20.87
C GLN A 107 9.73 1.22 20.05
N ARG A 108 10.52 0.20 20.43
CA ARG A 108 11.66 -0.25 19.63
C ARG A 108 11.23 -0.69 18.23
N TRP A 109 10.10 -1.38 18.11
CA TRP A 109 9.54 -1.78 16.81
C TRP A 109 9.04 -0.59 16.00
N ILE A 110 8.38 0.41 16.60
CA ILE A 110 8.00 1.65 15.91
C ILE A 110 9.25 2.35 15.36
N ASP A 111 10.31 2.47 16.17
CA ASP A 111 11.56 3.08 15.72
C ASP A 111 12.20 2.26 14.58
N HIS A 112 12.14 0.93 14.66
CA HIS A 112 12.69 0.04 13.64
C HIS A 112 11.90 0.11 12.33
N LEU A 113 10.57 0.03 12.37
CA LEU A 113 9.69 0.16 11.20
C LEU A 113 9.84 1.53 10.52
N HIS A 114 10.07 2.60 11.29
CA HIS A 114 10.36 3.93 10.75
C HIS A 114 11.72 3.95 10.05
N LYS A 115 12.76 3.37 10.66
CA LYS A 115 14.09 3.23 10.03
C LYS A 115 14.06 2.42 8.74
N LEU A 116 13.18 1.43 8.65
CA LEU A 116 12.95 0.63 7.44
C LEU A 116 12.12 1.36 6.37
N ASN A 117 11.70 2.61 6.61
CA ASN A 117 10.80 3.36 5.73
C ASN A 117 9.52 2.56 5.42
N LEU A 118 8.93 1.95 6.45
CA LEU A 118 7.62 1.29 6.36
C LEU A 118 6.53 2.15 6.96
N ILE A 119 6.85 2.97 7.97
CA ILE A 119 5.91 3.89 8.62
C ILE A 119 6.44 5.32 8.64
N ASN A 120 5.53 6.28 8.64
CA ASN A 120 5.79 7.69 8.89
C ASN A 120 5.49 8.04 10.35
N ARG A 121 6.19 9.04 10.88
CA ARG A 121 5.91 9.64 12.19
C ARG A 121 5.81 11.15 12.03
N VAL A 122 4.63 11.71 12.29
CA VAL A 122 4.37 13.14 12.18
C VAL A 122 4.00 13.67 13.56
N ALA A 123 4.78 14.63 14.06
CA ALA A 123 4.41 15.34 15.28
C ALA A 123 3.28 16.33 14.98
N ASP A 124 2.27 16.36 15.84
CA ASP A 124 1.20 17.35 15.77
C ASP A 124 1.80 18.77 15.89
N PRO A 125 1.45 19.71 14.99
CA PRO A 125 1.98 21.07 15.02
C PRO A 125 1.64 21.86 16.30
N VAL A 126 0.54 21.51 16.97
CA VAL A 126 0.00 22.19 18.16
C VAL A 126 0.45 21.51 19.45
N ASP A 127 0.51 20.19 19.49
CA ASP A 127 1.03 19.43 20.65
C ASP A 127 2.04 18.36 20.21
N ARG A 128 3.34 18.69 20.24
CA ARG A 128 4.44 17.78 19.85
C ARG A 128 4.49 16.46 20.63
N ARG A 129 3.74 16.32 21.74
CA ARG A 129 3.60 15.05 22.47
C ARG A 129 2.68 14.07 21.73
N ARG A 130 1.85 14.56 20.81
CA ARG A 130 1.01 13.75 19.93
C ARG A 130 1.80 13.44 18.67
N ILE A 131 2.18 12.18 18.52
CA ILE A 131 2.82 11.67 17.32
C ILE A 131 1.78 10.82 16.60
N GLU A 132 1.40 11.26 15.41
CA GLU A 132 0.64 10.47 14.46
C GLU A 132 1.58 9.51 13.73
N ILE A 133 1.12 8.28 13.53
CA ILE A 133 1.80 7.21 12.85
C ILE A 133 0.92 6.73 11.72
N SER A 134 1.49 6.56 10.54
CA SER A 134 0.80 6.03 9.37
C SER A 134 1.74 5.12 8.58
N LEU A 135 1.22 4.32 7.67
CA LEU A 135 2.07 3.68 6.68
C LEU A 135 2.72 4.75 5.80
N SER A 136 4.01 4.57 5.52
CA SER A 136 4.66 5.24 4.39
C SER A 136 4.11 4.71 3.07
N ASP A 137 4.42 5.38 1.96
CA ASP A 137 4.04 4.89 0.63
C ASP A 137 4.64 3.49 0.35
N ASN A 138 5.89 3.29 0.74
CA ASN A 138 6.59 2.00 0.63
C ASN A 138 5.92 0.92 1.49
N GLY A 139 5.63 1.23 2.77
CA GLY A 139 4.92 0.31 3.65
C GLY A 139 3.52 -0.04 3.13
N ASN A 140 2.81 0.94 2.58
CA ASN A 140 1.50 0.69 1.98
C ASN A 140 1.61 -0.19 0.74
N GLN A 141 2.56 0.09 -0.16
CA GLN A 141 2.76 -0.73 -1.35
C GLN A 141 3.10 -2.19 -0.98
N ALA A 142 4.00 -2.38 -0.01
CA ALA A 142 4.37 -3.69 0.49
C ALA A 142 3.17 -4.44 1.09
N MET A 143 2.39 -3.78 1.96
CA MET A 143 1.21 -4.40 2.58
C MET A 143 0.12 -4.72 1.56
N SER A 144 -0.16 -3.82 0.61
CA SER A 144 -1.11 -4.10 -0.47
C SER A 144 -0.65 -5.28 -1.33
N ALA A 145 0.64 -5.35 -1.68
CA ALA A 145 1.18 -6.46 -2.47
C ALA A 145 1.07 -7.79 -1.72
N TYR A 146 1.45 -7.82 -0.44
CA TYR A 146 1.29 -8.98 0.42
C TYR A 146 -0.17 -9.42 0.49
N LEU A 147 -1.08 -8.53 0.88
CA LEU A 147 -2.50 -8.87 1.09
C LEU A 147 -3.18 -9.33 -0.20
N ARG A 148 -2.80 -8.78 -1.36
CA ARG A 148 -3.26 -9.30 -2.66
C ARG A 148 -2.77 -10.71 -2.89
N ALA A 149 -1.47 -10.96 -2.68
CA ALA A 149 -0.89 -12.28 -2.88
C ALA A 149 -1.62 -13.32 -2.02
N VAL A 150 -1.76 -13.09 -0.71
CA VAL A 150 -2.42 -14.04 0.21
C VAL A 150 -3.94 -14.11 0.08
N ASN A 151 -4.58 -13.14 -0.57
CA ASN A 151 -5.99 -13.20 -0.93
C ASN A 151 -6.23 -13.87 -2.30
N SER A 152 -5.17 -14.22 -3.04
CA SER A 152 -5.30 -14.97 -4.29
C SER A 152 -5.58 -16.45 -4.02
N PRO A 153 -6.49 -17.09 -4.78
CA PRO A 153 -6.86 -18.50 -4.59
C PRO A 153 -5.70 -19.49 -4.85
N GLU A 154 -4.60 -19.02 -5.43
CA GLU A 154 -3.46 -19.84 -5.86
C GLU A 154 -2.46 -20.17 -4.73
N LEU A 155 -2.52 -19.48 -3.58
CA LEU A 155 -1.72 -19.83 -2.41
C LEU A 155 -2.43 -20.91 -1.58
N GLN A 156 -2.50 -22.12 -2.12
CA GLN A 156 -2.79 -23.34 -1.37
C GLN A 156 -1.48 -24.13 -1.24
N TYR A 157 -0.83 -24.01 -0.08
CA TYR A 157 0.27 -24.89 0.33
C TYR A 157 -0.27 -26.07 1.13
#